data_AF-A0A821PCS4-F1
#
_entry.id   AF-A0A821PCS4-F1
#
_cell.length_a   1.000
_cell.length_b   1.000
_cell.length_c   1.000
_cell.angle_alpha   90.00
_cell.angle_beta   90.00
_cell.angle_gamma   90.00
#
_symmetry.space_group_name_H-M   'P 1'
#
loop_
_entity.id
_entity.type
_entity.pdbx_description
1 polymer ?
#
loop_
_entity_poly.entity_id
_entity_poly.type
_entity_poly.pdbx_seq_one_letter_code
_entity_poly.pdbx_strand_id
1 'polypeptide(L)'
;MRTEDSRYLQLLERLRHGQCNYDDYELLLTRVVGQPSVDSLCDSPWNKAPILVFRNEVRTQLNNKAAIHNAAQLGRVPMVCVAQDTCNGKPIEDPVLI
;
A
#
# COMPACT_ATOMS: atom_id res chain seq x y z
N MET A 1 21.37 -4.70 -1.54
CA MET A 1 20.39 -5.04 -2.59
C MET A 1 19.03 -5.28 -1.92
N ARG A 2 17.88 -4.99 -2.56
CA ARG A 2 16.56 -5.05 -1.87
C ARG A 2 16.02 -6.47 -1.64
N THR A 3 16.54 -7.46 -2.35
CA THR A 3 16.20 -8.90 -2.22
C THR A 3 17.32 -9.74 -2.86
N GLU A 4 17.47 -11.00 -2.45
CA GLU A 4 18.45 -11.96 -2.98
C GLU A 4 17.81 -13.04 -3.87
N ASP A 5 16.48 -13.05 -4.02
CA ASP A 5 15.75 -14.00 -4.87
C ASP A 5 16.01 -13.70 -6.36
N SER A 6 16.90 -14.48 -6.97
CA SER A 6 17.32 -14.34 -8.37
C SER A 6 16.16 -14.52 -9.36
N ARG A 7 15.22 -15.43 -9.06
CA ARG A 7 14.05 -15.68 -9.92
C ARG A 7 13.11 -14.48 -9.89
N TYR A 8 12.91 -13.89 -8.71
CA TYR A 8 12.08 -12.69 -8.57
C TYR A 8 12.71 -11.46 -9.24
N LEU A 9 14.03 -11.29 -9.15
CA LEU A 9 14.73 -10.18 -9.82
C LEU A 9 14.63 -10.26 -11.34
N GLN A 10 14.75 -11.45 -11.91
CA GLN A 10 14.57 -11.67 -13.34
C GLN A 10 13.14 -11.36 -13.81
N LEU A 11 12.14 -11.77 -13.03
CA LEU A 11 10.74 -11.40 -13.26
C LEU A 11 10.57 -9.87 -13.28
N LEU A 12 11.10 -9.16 -12.28
CA LEU A 12 11.00 -7.70 -12.20
C LEU A 12 11.67 -6.99 -13.38
N GLU A 13 12.79 -7.53 -13.86
CA GLU A 13 13.51 -6.97 -15.00
C GLU A 13 12.73 -7.15 -16.32
N ARG A 14 12.10 -8.33 -16.52
CA ARG A 14 11.23 -8.58 -17.66
C ARG A 14 9.95 -7.76 -17.61
N LEU A 15 9.34 -7.58 -16.43
CA LEU A 15 8.19 -6.69 -16.24
C LEU A 15 8.51 -5.26 -16.66
N ARG A 16 9.68 -4.74 -16.28
CA ARG A 16 10.12 -3.39 -16.63
C ARG A 16 10.19 -3.15 -18.15
N HIS A 17 10.60 -4.17 -18.91
CA HIS A 17 10.80 -4.06 -20.36
C HIS A 17 9.62 -4.61 -21.20
N GLY A 18 8.54 -5.07 -20.56
CA GLY A 18 7.40 -5.67 -21.26
C GLY A 18 7.72 -7.01 -21.92
N GLN A 19 8.66 -7.78 -21.35
CA GLN A 19 9.19 -9.04 -21.90
C GLN A 19 8.76 -10.27 -21.09
N CYS A 20 7.63 -10.20 -20.38
CA CYS A 20 7.15 -11.31 -19.57
C CYS A 20 6.80 -12.52 -20.44
N ASN A 21 7.10 -13.71 -19.93
CA ASN A 21 6.78 -14.97 -20.57
C ASN A 21 5.75 -15.77 -19.75
N TYR A 22 5.44 -16.98 -20.21
CA TYR A 22 4.46 -17.84 -19.53
C TYR A 22 4.93 -18.27 -18.14
N ASP A 23 6.24 -18.51 -17.94
CA ASP A 23 6.79 -18.87 -16.62
C ASP A 23 6.68 -17.72 -15.60
N ASP A 24 6.78 -16.47 -16.08
CA ASP A 24 6.53 -15.28 -15.26
C ASP A 24 5.08 -15.17 -14.82
N TYR A 25 4.15 -15.49 -15.73
CA TYR A 25 2.72 -15.53 -15.42
C TYR A 25 2.41 -16.59 -14.34
N GLU A 26 2.88 -17.82 -14.51
CA GLU A 26 2.73 -18.89 -13.52
C GLU A 26 3.35 -18.49 -12.18
N LEU A 27 4.54 -17.87 -12.19
CA LEU A 27 5.17 -17.37 -10.98
C LEU A 27 4.32 -16.30 -10.28
N LEU A 28 3.73 -15.37 -11.01
CA LEU A 28 2.86 -14.33 -10.44
C LEU A 28 1.59 -14.93 -9.81
N LEU A 29 1.01 -15.98 -10.40
CA LEU A 29 -0.15 -16.68 -9.83
C LEU A 29 0.15 -17.25 -8.44
N THR A 30 1.37 -17.74 -8.20
CA THR A 30 1.77 -18.21 -6.85
C THR A 30 1.79 -17.11 -5.79
N ARG A 31 1.76 -15.83 -6.19
CA ARG A 31 1.80 -14.67 -5.30
C ARG A 31 0.42 -14.07 -5.03
N VAL A 32 -0.64 -14.64 -5.60
CA VAL A 32 -2.01 -14.26 -5.27
C VAL A 32 -2.36 -14.81 -3.88
N VAL A 33 -2.53 -13.90 -2.93
CA VAL A 33 -2.85 -14.22 -1.54
C VAL A 33 -4.35 -14.16 -1.36
N GLY A 34 -4.95 -15.25 -0.88
CA GLY A 34 -6.39 -15.37 -0.66
C GLY A 34 -6.76 -16.82 -0.36
N GLN A 35 -8.04 -17.15 -0.23
CA GLN A 35 -8.40 -18.56 -0.07
C GLN A 35 -8.15 -19.33 -1.39
N PRO A 36 -7.48 -20.50 -1.36
CA PRO A 36 -7.10 -21.28 -0.18
C PRO A 36 -5.65 -21.08 0.32
N SER A 37 -4.85 -20.18 -0.27
CA SER A 37 -3.44 -19.99 0.09
C SER A 37 -3.23 -19.42 1.49
N VAL A 38 -4.23 -18.72 2.05
CA VAL A 38 -4.24 -18.20 3.42
C VAL A 38 -5.65 -18.33 4.01
N ASP A 39 -5.74 -18.80 5.25
CA ASP A 39 -7.02 -18.97 5.96
C ASP A 39 -7.71 -17.63 6.25
N SER A 40 -6.95 -16.63 6.72
CA SER A 40 -7.42 -15.30 7.08
C SER A 40 -6.38 -14.21 6.84
N LEU A 41 -6.82 -13.08 6.29
CA LEU A 41 -6.00 -11.87 6.14
C LEU A 41 -5.91 -11.04 7.42
N CYS A 42 -6.68 -11.38 8.46
CA CYS A 42 -6.61 -10.75 9.78
C CYS A 42 -5.46 -11.30 10.64
N ASP A 43 -4.82 -12.38 10.19
CA ASP A 43 -3.70 -13.01 10.88
C ASP A 43 -2.36 -12.45 10.41
N SER A 44 -1.34 -12.59 11.27
CA SER A 44 0.03 -12.21 10.93
C SER A 44 0.57 -13.13 9.82
N PRO A 45 1.33 -12.61 8.83
CA PRO A 45 1.80 -11.23 8.70
C PRO A 45 0.85 -10.30 7.92
N TRP A 46 -0.24 -10.83 7.37
CA TRP A 46 -1.13 -10.12 6.44
C TRP A 46 -1.83 -8.93 7.09
N ASN A 47 -2.14 -9.02 8.38
CA ASN A 47 -2.72 -7.92 9.14
C ASN A 47 -1.83 -6.68 9.31
N LYS A 48 -0.54 -6.78 8.93
CA LYS A 48 0.43 -5.67 8.94
C LYS A 48 0.94 -5.32 7.55
N ALA A 49 0.48 -6.01 6.51
CA ALA A 49 0.95 -5.78 5.15
C ALA A 49 0.44 -4.41 4.64
N PRO A 50 1.30 -3.57 4.05
CA PRO A 50 0.87 -2.33 3.43
C PRO A 50 0.04 -2.63 2.17
N ILE A 51 -1.04 -1.90 1.96
CA ILE A 51 -1.88 -2.02 0.77
C ILE A 51 -1.48 -0.93 -0.22
N LEU A 52 -1.08 -1.34 -1.43
CA LEU A 52 -0.82 -0.45 -2.55
C LEU A 52 -2.07 -0.34 -3.43
N VAL A 53 -2.47 0.90 -3.73
CA VAL A 53 -3.63 1.18 -4.59
C VAL A 53 -3.28 2.24 -5.62
N PHE A 54 -3.91 2.17 -6.79
CA PHE A 54 -3.65 3.10 -7.89
C PHE A 54 -4.23 4.51 -7.64
N ARG A 55 -5.35 4.60 -6.93
CA ARG A 55 -6.11 5.86 -6.76
C ARG A 55 -5.88 6.44 -5.38
N ASN A 56 -5.54 7.73 -5.34
CA ASN A 56 -5.32 8.44 -4.08
C ASN A 56 -6.58 8.45 -3.20
N GLU A 57 -7.75 8.61 -3.80
CA GLU A 57 -9.03 8.63 -3.09
C GLU A 57 -9.27 7.31 -2.36
N VAL A 58 -8.93 6.18 -2.99
CA VAL A 58 -9.03 4.85 -2.39
C VAL A 58 -8.02 4.71 -1.24
N ARG A 59 -6.77 5.18 -1.43
CA ARG A 59 -5.76 5.20 -0.38
C ARG A 59 -6.25 5.97 0.85
N THR A 60 -6.77 7.17 0.63
CA THR A 60 -7.31 8.03 1.69
C THR A 60 -8.46 7.36 2.43
N GLN A 61 -9.42 6.76 1.71
CA GLN A 61 -10.53 6.04 2.34
C GLN A 61 -10.07 4.85 3.18
N LEU A 62 -9.14 4.04 2.66
CA LEU A 62 -8.60 2.89 3.39
C LEU A 62 -7.85 3.33 4.65
N ASN A 63 -6.97 4.32 4.53
CA ASN A 63 -6.20 4.84 5.66
C ASN A 63 -7.10 5.44 6.74
N ASN A 64 -8.12 6.21 6.35
CA ASN A 64 -9.06 6.80 7.30
C ASN A 64 -9.84 5.72 8.05
N LYS A 65 -10.35 4.70 7.34
CA LYS A 65 -11.03 3.55 7.97
C LYS A 65 -10.11 2.81 8.95
N ALA A 66 -8.87 2.54 8.55
CA ALA A 66 -7.89 1.87 9.40
C ALA A 66 -7.57 2.70 10.66
N ALA A 67 -7.38 4.01 10.51
CA ALA A 67 -7.11 4.91 11.64
C ALA A 67 -8.28 4.99 12.63
N ILE A 68 -9.52 5.11 12.13
CA ILE A 68 -10.73 5.14 12.97
C ILE A 68 -10.89 3.82 13.73
N HIS A 69 -10.74 2.69 13.04
CA HIS A 69 -10.84 1.38 13.66
C HIS A 69 -9.79 1.18 14.77
N ASN A 70 -8.53 1.54 14.49
CA ASN A 70 -7.45 1.47 15.47
C ASN A 70 -7.71 2.39 16.68
N ALA A 71 -8.21 3.62 16.45
CA ALA A 71 -8.55 4.54 17.55
C ALA A 71 -9.66 3.97 18.43
N ALA A 72 -10.70 3.37 17.84
CA ALA A 72 -11.79 2.72 18.56
C ALA A 72 -11.28 1.55 19.42
N GLN A 73 -10.40 0.70 18.88
CA GLN A 73 -9.78 -0.40 19.63
C GLN A 73 -8.96 0.08 20.83
N LEU A 74 -8.34 1.26 20.72
CA LEU A 74 -7.52 1.85 21.78
C LEU A 74 -8.31 2.75 22.75
N GLY A 75 -9.62 2.94 22.53
CA GLY A 75 -10.44 3.88 23.31
C GLY A 75 -10.03 5.34 23.14
N ARG A 76 -9.49 5.72 21.97
CA ARG A 76 -9.00 7.07 21.65
C ARG A 76 -9.87 7.73 20.59
N VAL A 77 -9.82 9.06 20.54
CA VAL A 77 -10.46 9.87 19.49
C VAL A 77 -9.44 10.17 18.40
N PRO A 78 -9.73 9.94 17.10
CA PRO A 78 -8.87 10.37 16.01
C PRO A 78 -8.72 11.89 15.98
N MET A 79 -7.49 12.37 15.80
CA MET A 79 -7.21 13.79 15.54
C MET A 79 -6.85 13.96 14.06
N VAL A 80 -7.49 14.91 13.38
CA VAL A 80 -7.16 15.27 12.00
C VAL A 80 -6.27 16.50 12.04
N CYS A 81 -5.03 16.36 11.58
CA CYS A 81 -4.10 17.45 11.42
C CYS A 81 -3.92 17.72 9.93
N VAL A 82 -4.27 18.92 9.47
CA VAL A 82 -3.95 19.36 8.11
C VAL A 82 -2.50 19.85 8.11
N ALA A 83 -1.67 19.23 7.28
CA ALA A 83 -0.30 19.70 7.10
C ALA A 83 -0.33 21.07 6.39
N GLN A 84 0.39 22.04 6.95
CA GLN A 84 0.58 23.33 6.31
C GLN A 84 1.92 23.31 5.60
N ASP A 85 1.90 23.17 4.27
CA ASP A 85 3.11 23.20 3.48
C ASP A 85 3.69 24.62 3.48
N THR A 86 5.01 24.71 3.50
CA THR A 86 5.73 25.99 3.42
C THR A 86 6.76 25.98 2.30
N CYS A 87 6.94 27.12 1.64
CA CYS A 87 8.04 27.37 0.70
C CYS A 87 8.86 28.55 1.24
N ASN A 88 10.15 28.33 1.52
CA ASN A 88 11.03 29.32 2.16
C ASN A 88 10.45 29.93 3.46
N GLY A 89 9.80 29.09 4.28
CA GLY A 89 9.20 29.52 5.55
C GLY A 89 7.88 30.29 5.42
N LYS A 90 7.34 30.45 4.20
CA LYS A 90 6.02 31.04 3.96
C LYS A 90 5.00 29.94 3.66
N PRO A 91 3.80 29.98 4.26
CA PRO A 91 2.72 29.05 3.91
C PRO A 91 2.43 29.05 2.41
N ILE A 92 2.17 27.88 1.85
CA ILE A 92 1.59 27.75 0.52
C ILE A 92 0.07 27.88 0.68
N GLU A 93 -0.50 28.91 0.07
CA GLU A 93 -1.95 29.13 0.04
C GLU A 93 -2.52 28.52 -1.25
N ASP A 94 -3.32 27.46 -1.13
CA ASP A 94 -4.12 26.94 -2.24
C ASP A 94 -5.58 27.40 -2.06
N PRO A 95 -6.06 28.36 -2.89
CA PRO A 95 -7.41 28.91 -2.76
C PRO A 95 -8.52 27.92 -3.12
N VAL A 96 -8.21 26.71 -3.60
CA VAL A 96 -9.21 25.70 -4.01
C VAL A 96 -9.54 24.70 -2.90
N LEU A 97 -8.83 24.73 -1.77
CA LEU A 97 -8.93 23.72 -0.69
C LEU A 97 -9.68 24.19 0.58
N ILE A 98 -10.38 25.34 0.53
CA ILE A 98 -11.25 25.82 1.62
C ILE A 98 -12.73 25.62 1.28
#